data_AF-A0A7C7NRQ8-F1
#
_entry.id   AF-A0A7C7NRQ8-F1
#
_cell.length_a   1.000
_cell.length_b   1.000
_cell.length_c   1.000
_cell.angle_alpha   90.00
_cell.angle_beta   90.00
_cell.angle_gamma   90.00
#
_symmetry.space_group_name_H-M   'P 1'
#
loop_
_entity.id
_entity.type
_entity.pdbx_description
1 polymer ?
#
loop_
_entity_poly.entity_id
_entity_poly.type
_entity_poly.pdbx_seq_one_letter_code
_entity_poly.pdbx_strand_id
1 'polypeptide(L)' 'LAAGLIWTFFIGNPTWKSNISLFFLGCVAVAGIYGALTASKKIFFVQALPALVGILLIVIN' A
#
# COMPACT_ATOMS: atom_id res chain seq x y z
N LEU A 1 -3.34 8.54 -2.22
CA LEU A 1 -3.31 7.08 -2.04
C LEU A 1 -4.45 6.52 -1.18
N ALA A 2 -4.81 7.14 -0.05
CA ALA A 2 -5.94 6.69 0.77
C ALA A 2 -7.28 6.55 -0.01
N ALA A 3 -7.57 7.46 -0.95
CA ALA A 3 -8.75 7.39 -1.81
C ALA A 3 -8.79 6.13 -2.72
N GLY A 4 -7.63 5.63 -3.16
CA GLY A 4 -7.54 4.41 -3.96
C GLY A 4 -7.81 3.15 -3.14
N LEU A 5 -7.35 3.12 -1.89
CA LEU A 5 -7.71 2.07 -0.93
C LEU A 5 -9.20 2.10 -0.57
N ILE A 6 -9.80 3.29 -0.41
CA ILE A 6 -11.26 3.41 -0.19
C ILE A 6 -12.02 2.90 -1.42
N TRP A 7 -11.54 3.14 -2.65
CA TRP A 7 -12.17 2.62 -3.87
C TRP A 7 -12.25 1.09 -3.90
N THR A 8 -11.29 0.38 -3.27
CA THR A 8 -11.33 -1.09 -3.19
C THR A 8 -12.54 -1.62 -2.41
N PHE A 9 -13.11 -0.85 -1.47
CA PHE A 9 -14.34 -1.24 -0.78
C PHE A 9 -15.59 -1.22 -1.67
N PHE A 10 -15.56 -0.48 -2.78
CA PHE A 10 -16.68 -0.40 -3.73
C PHE A 10 -16.58 -1.42 -4.86
N ILE A 11 -15.55 -2.27 -4.87
CA ILE A 11 -15.34 -3.30 -5.89
C ILE A 11 -15.96 -4.61 -5.44
N GLY A 12 -17.03 -5.03 -6.12
CA GLY A 12 -17.72 -6.30 -5.86
C GLY A 12 -16.96 -7.55 -6.31
N ASN A 13 -15.92 -7.41 -7.14
CA ASN A 13 -15.10 -8.53 -7.59
C ASN A 13 -13.83 -8.67 -6.73
N PRO A 14 -13.69 -9.77 -5.95
CA PRO A 14 -12.58 -9.94 -5.00
C PRO A 14 -11.21 -9.95 -5.67
N THR A 15 -11.10 -10.48 -6.90
CA THR A 15 -9.84 -10.51 -7.66
C THR A 15 -9.40 -9.11 -8.08
N TRP A 16 -10.34 -8.29 -8.57
CA TRP A 16 -10.05 -6.91 -8.96
C TRP A 16 -9.71 -6.02 -7.76
N LYS A 17 -10.32 -6.31 -6.59
CA LYS A 17 -10.01 -5.64 -5.32
C LYS A 17 -8.54 -5.82 -4.93
N SER A 18 -8.05 -7.06 -4.95
CA SER A 18 -6.66 -7.38 -4.59
C SER A 18 -5.66 -6.74 -5.55
N ASN A 19 -5.93 -6.76 -6.86
CA ASN A 19 -5.04 -6.16 -7.87
C ASN A 19 -4.86 -4.65 -7.66
N ILE A 20 -5.96 -3.91 -7.40
CA ILE A 20 -5.89 -2.46 -7.17
C ILE A 20 -5.21 -2.15 -5.83
N SER A 21 -5.52 -2.90 -4.78
CA SER A 21 -4.82 -2.72 -3.50
C SER A 21 -3.32 -2.95 -3.65
N LEU A 22 -2.89 -4.01 -4.36
CA LEU A 22 -1.48 -4.29 -4.62
C LEU A 22 -0.80 -3.15 -5.38
N PHE A 23 -1.45 -2.61 -6.42
CA PHE A 23 -0.93 -1.46 -7.17
C PHE A 23 -0.72 -0.24 -6.25
N PHE A 24 -1.75 0.14 -5.48
CA PHE A 24 -1.65 1.29 -4.58
C PHE A 24 -0.63 1.06 -3.46
N LEU A 25 -0.63 -0.11 -2.82
CA LEU A 25 0.33 -0.43 -1.77
C LEU A 25 1.77 -0.46 -2.30
N GLY A 26 1.99 -0.94 -3.52
CA GLY A 26 3.29 -0.86 -4.20
C GLY A 26 3.76 0.59 -4.36
N CYS A 27 2.88 1.48 -4.79
CA CYS A 27 3.17 2.91 -4.85
C CYS A 27 3.45 3.53 -3.47
N VAL A 28 2.69 3.18 -2.41
CA VAL A 28 2.98 3.64 -1.03
C VAL A 28 4.35 3.14 -0.59
N ALA A 29 4.68 1.88 -0.86
CA ALA A 29 5.94 1.28 -0.45
C ALA A 29 7.14 2.00 -1.09
N VAL A 30 7.09 2.24 -2.40
CA VAL A 30 8.15 2.98 -3.11
C VAL A 30 8.26 4.41 -2.58
N ALA A 31 7.15 5.14 -2.47
CA ALA A 31 7.15 6.51 -1.95
C ALA A 31 7.63 6.57 -0.49
N GLY A 32 7.27 5.59 0.33
CA GLY A 32 7.69 5.47 1.72
C GLY A 32 9.18 5.16 1.88
N ILE A 33 9.75 4.30 1.03
CA ILE A 33 11.19 4.01 0.99
C ILE A 33 11.96 5.27 0.55
N TYR A 34 11.53 5.90 -0.55
CA TYR A 34 12.19 7.11 -1.05
C TYR A 34 12.09 8.27 -0.05
N GLY A 35 10.92 8.47 0.57
CA GLY A 35 10.71 9.46 1.61
C GLY A 35 11.53 9.18 2.89
N ALA A 36 11.76 7.90 3.22
CA ALA A 36 12.62 7.51 4.31
C ALA A 36 14.09 7.84 4.09
N LEU A 37 14.55 7.69 2.84
CA LEU A 37 15.94 7.98 2.44
C LEU A 37 16.19 9.49 2.33
N THR A 38 15.22 10.26 1.83
CA THR A 38 15.44 11.69 1.52
C THR A 38 14.98 12.64 2.62
N ALA A 39 13.85 12.39 3.28
CA ALA A 39 13.23 13.35 4.20
C ALA A 39 13.36 12.94 5.67
N SER A 40 12.86 11.78 6.06
CA SER A 40 12.96 11.31 7.44
C SER A 40 12.70 9.82 7.57
N LYS A 41 13.54 9.14 8.36
CA LYS A 41 13.35 7.72 8.70
C LYS A 41 11.99 7.42 9.34
N LYS A 42 11.30 8.40 9.94
CA LYS A 42 9.93 8.23 10.44
C LYS A 42 8.94 7.85 9.33
N ILE A 43 9.16 8.32 8.11
CA ILE A 43 8.29 8.03 6.95
C ILE A 43 8.31 6.53 6.61
N PHE A 44 9.43 5.85 6.84
CA PHE A 44 9.52 4.40 6.67
C PHE A 44 8.52 3.67 7.56
N PHE A 45 8.52 3.98 8.86
CA PHE A 45 7.69 3.28 9.84
C PHE A 45 6.20 3.60 9.71
N VAL A 46 5.86 4.79 9.23
CA VAL A 46 4.46 5.23 9.14
C VAL A 46 3.84 4.93 7.76
N GLN A 47 4.64 4.80 6.69
CA GLN A 47 4.12 4.53 5.34
C GLN A 47 4.66 3.24 4.73
N ALA A 48 5.99 3.06 4.64
CA ALA A 48 6.57 1.91 3.93
C ALA A 48 6.27 0.58 4.65
N LEU A 49 6.42 0.56 5.99
CA LEU A 49 6.18 -0.61 6.82
C LEU A 49 4.72 -1.10 6.74
N PRO A 50 3.68 -0.27 6.99
CA PRO A 50 2.29 -0.72 6.85
C PRO A 50 1.93 -1.08 5.40
N ALA A 51 2.52 -0.43 4.39
CA ALA A 51 2.32 -0.80 2.99
C ALA A 51 2.84 -2.22 2.68
N LEU A 52 4.05 -2.55 3.15
CA LEU A 52 4.63 -3.88 2.99
C LEU A 52 3.83 -4.95 3.73
N VAL A 53 3.35 -4.67 4.94
CA VAL A 53 2.47 -5.57 5.71
C VAL A 53 1.17 -5.81 4.95
N GLY A 54 0.56 -4.76 4.37
CA GLY A 54 -0.64 -4.89 3.55
C GLY A 54 -0.43 -5.76 2.30
N ILE A 55 0.71 -5.62 1.62
CA ILE A 55 1.06 -6.46 0.47
C ILE A 55 1.19 -7.92 0.90
N LEU A 56 1.90 -8.18 1.99
CA LEU A 56 2.08 -9.53 2.54
C LEU A 56 0.73 -10.18 2.87
N LEU A 57 -0.16 -9.47 3.55
CA LEU A 57 -1.49 -10.00 3.88
C LEU A 57 -2.30 -10.36 2.62
N ILE A 58 -2.25 -9.53 1.58
CA ILE A 58 -3.01 -9.79 0.34
C ILE A 58 -2.45 -10.98 -0.44
N VAL A 59 -1.12 -11.19 -0.40
CA VAL A 59 -0.50 -12.33 -1.09
C VAL A 59 -0.77 -13.64 -0.36
N ILE A 60 -0.90 -13.61 0.97
CA ILE A 60 -1.13 -14.80 1.80
C ILE A 60 -2.61 -15.22 1.86
N ASN A 61 -3.55 -14.28 1.65
CA ASN A 61 -4.99 -14.49 1.79
C ASN A 61 -5.73 -14.66 0.45
#